data_AF-R0JZA8-F1
#
_entry.id   AF-R0JZA8-F1
#
_cell.length_a   1.000
_cell.length_b   1.000
_cell.length_c   1.000
_cell.angle_alpha   90.00
_cell.angle_beta   90.00
_cell.angle_gamma   90.00
#
_symmetry.space_group_name_H-M   'P 1'
#
loop_
_entity.id
_entity.type
_entity.pdbx_description
1 polymer ?
#
loop_
_entity_poly.entity_id
_entity_poly.type
_entity_poly.pdbx_seq_one_letter_code
_entity_poly.pdbx_strand_id
1 'polypeptide(L)'
;MRWYYLNHFTRYRAALEKIKIHAMDKYDVLGEDPSARRGGTLLGQSRSAPATYDAFSLGRRRDALKNSSANALPANVAEDEKAAHYLEVPFRSFNLALIDNACFEYTFISSYFAPSQNFHAISRTFNSIFEPTLAVGQAVTKSLVDSTTDTLGILLCVRLNQHFAFELQRRKVPTVEGYINATNMLLWPRFQQVLDMHCTSLQKVTTSLPGRPSTGAALLSSGTSNAASTAPTALTQKFANLLQGILVLSSEAGDDEPVSVSVARLRSEYEAYLTKLSKGIGDARKKDRFLCNNYSLVCTILADVEGKLGEEMRERFEKLRDSFD
;
A
#
# COMPACT_ATOMS: atom_id res chain seq x y z
N MET A 1 30.56 17.64 11.92
CA MET A 1 29.47 17.26 11.00
C MET A 1 28.77 15.96 11.38
N ARG A 2 29.44 14.81 11.54
CA ARG A 2 28.80 13.52 11.89
C ARG A 2 27.85 13.59 13.09
N TRP A 3 28.33 14.06 14.24
CA TRP A 3 27.53 14.15 15.47
C TRP A 3 26.32 15.07 15.31
N TYR A 4 26.47 16.17 14.57
CA TYR A 4 25.39 17.12 14.31
C TYR A 4 24.24 16.43 13.58
N TYR A 5 24.47 15.87 12.38
CA TYR A 5 23.42 15.21 11.62
C TYR A 5 22.80 14.03 12.38
N LEU A 6 23.63 13.17 12.98
CA LEU A 6 23.13 12.02 13.74
C LEU A 6 22.22 12.44 14.89
N ASN A 7 22.63 13.43 15.70
CA ASN A 7 21.83 13.90 16.84
C ASN A 7 20.52 14.56 16.38
N HIS A 8 20.56 15.39 15.34
CA HIS A 8 19.36 16.05 14.83
C HIS A 8 18.36 15.05 14.22
N PHE A 9 18.81 14.10 13.40
CA PHE A 9 17.93 13.08 12.82
C PHE A 9 17.44 12.05 13.83
N THR A 10 18.21 11.77 14.89
CA THR A 10 17.73 10.92 15.99
C THR A 10 16.59 11.60 16.76
N ARG A 11 16.72 12.91 17.04
CA ARG A 11 15.64 13.69 17.65
C ARG A 11 14.43 13.81 16.73
N TYR A 12 14.67 14.04 15.44
CA TYR A 12 13.59 14.15 14.47
C TYR A 12 12.83 12.84 14.31
N ARG A 13 13.52 11.70 14.29
CA ARG A 13 12.90 10.37 14.39
C ARG A 13 11.99 10.28 15.61
N ALA A 14 12.48 10.65 16.79
CA ALA A 14 11.68 10.59 18.04
C ALA A 14 10.45 11.51 17.99
N ALA A 15 10.53 12.66 17.32
CA ALA A 15 9.39 13.54 17.09
C ALA A 15 8.36 12.89 16.14
N LEU A 16 8.81 12.29 15.03
CA LEU A 16 7.93 11.61 14.08
C LEU A 16 7.27 10.34 14.66
N GLU A 17 7.94 9.63 15.58
CA GLU A 17 7.37 8.48 16.29
C GLU A 17 6.17 8.86 17.17
N LYS A 18 6.00 10.14 17.53
CA LYS A 18 4.82 10.63 18.27
C LYS A 18 3.59 10.80 17.40
N ILE A 19 3.75 10.85 16.07
CA ILE A 19 2.62 10.95 15.15
C ILE A 19 1.79 9.67 15.25
N LYS A 20 0.50 9.83 15.47
CA LYS A 20 -0.43 8.69 15.50
C LYS A 20 -0.61 8.15 14.09
N ILE A 21 -0.18 6.92 13.86
CA ILE A 21 -0.38 6.23 12.58
C ILE A 21 -1.64 5.37 12.67
N HIS A 22 -2.44 5.33 11.60
CA HIS A 22 -3.54 4.37 11.49
C HIS A 22 -3.01 2.94 11.60
N ALA A 23 -3.48 2.20 12.62
CA ALA A 23 -3.05 0.83 12.88
C ALA A 23 -3.74 -0.14 11.91
N MET A 24 -3.11 -0.36 10.75
CA MET A 24 -3.58 -1.34 9.78
C MET A 24 -2.93 -2.69 10.08
N ASP A 25 -3.74 -3.64 10.54
CA ASP A 25 -3.27 -4.93 11.05
C ASP A 25 -3.72 -6.12 10.19
N LYS A 26 -3.39 -7.33 10.64
CA LYS A 26 -3.73 -8.59 9.94
C LYS A 26 -5.22 -8.78 9.65
N TYR A 27 -6.12 -7.99 10.26
CA TYR A 27 -7.55 -8.04 10.02
C TYR A 27 -8.01 -7.05 8.92
N ASP A 28 -7.15 -6.14 8.45
CA ASP A 28 -7.41 -5.26 7.30
C ASP A 28 -7.09 -5.94 5.96
N VAL A 29 -7.47 -7.22 5.82
CA VAL A 29 -7.35 -7.99 4.58
C VAL A 29 -8.70 -8.16 3.90
N LEU A 30 -8.71 -8.43 2.59
CA LEU A 30 -9.93 -8.37 1.78
C LEU A 30 -11.01 -9.32 2.29
N GLY A 31 -10.64 -10.57 2.58
CA GLY A 31 -11.55 -11.64 2.97
C GLY A 31 -11.87 -11.70 4.46
N GLU A 32 -11.48 -10.74 5.29
CA GLU A 32 -11.85 -10.77 6.70
C GLU A 32 -13.33 -10.39 6.89
N ASP A 33 -14.06 -11.18 7.68
CA ASP A 33 -15.43 -10.85 8.04
C ASP A 33 -15.43 -9.65 9.01
N PRO A 34 -16.18 -8.56 8.74
CA PRO A 34 -16.33 -7.45 9.69
C PRO A 34 -16.88 -7.87 11.06
N SER A 35 -17.45 -9.07 11.17
CA SER A 35 -17.91 -9.69 12.41
C SER A 35 -16.77 -10.35 13.21
N ALA A 36 -15.66 -10.72 12.59
CA ALA A 36 -14.49 -11.30 13.27
C ALA A 36 -13.85 -10.31 14.26
N ARG A 37 -13.89 -9.00 13.96
CA ARG A 37 -13.52 -7.93 14.90
C ARG A 37 -14.41 -7.85 16.14
N ARG A 38 -15.60 -8.49 16.12
CA ARG A 38 -16.55 -8.53 17.24
C ARG A 38 -16.43 -9.80 18.10
N GLY A 39 -15.68 -10.82 17.66
CA GLY A 39 -15.63 -12.13 18.31
C GLY A 39 -14.61 -12.27 19.45
N GLY A 40 -13.77 -11.26 19.66
CA GLY A 40 -12.67 -11.31 20.63
C GLY A 40 -12.93 -10.53 21.91
N THR A 41 -14.02 -10.80 22.64
CA THR A 41 -14.18 -10.42 24.07
C THR A 41 -15.47 -11.01 24.64
N LEU A 42 -15.38 -12.20 25.26
CA LEU A 42 -16.46 -12.83 26.02
C LEU A 42 -16.68 -12.21 27.42
N LEU A 43 -16.05 -11.08 27.74
CA LEU A 43 -16.25 -10.37 29.00
C LEU A 43 -16.29 -8.86 28.72
N GLY A 44 -17.42 -8.26 29.07
CA GLY A 44 -17.83 -6.94 28.62
C GLY A 44 -16.80 -5.84 28.85
N GLN A 45 -16.37 -5.20 27.76
CA GLN A 45 -16.08 -3.77 27.66
C GLN A 45 -15.72 -3.42 26.21
N SER A 46 -16.25 -2.28 25.76
CA SER A 46 -15.94 -1.57 24.51
C SER A 46 -16.46 -2.19 23.19
N ARG A 47 -17.59 -1.65 22.70
CA ARG A 47 -17.86 -1.55 21.26
C ARG A 47 -16.65 -0.84 20.62
N SER A 48 -15.78 -1.56 19.92
CA SER A 48 -14.75 -0.91 19.12
C SER A 48 -15.44 0.01 18.11
N ALA A 49 -15.16 1.30 18.19
CA ALA A 49 -15.66 2.28 17.22
C ALA A 49 -15.26 1.80 15.81
N PRO A 50 -16.12 2.01 14.78
CA PRO A 50 -15.73 1.70 13.42
C PRO A 50 -14.41 2.41 13.11
N ALA A 51 -13.49 1.68 12.47
CA ALA A 51 -12.20 2.23 12.08
C ALA A 51 -12.44 3.56 11.34
N THR A 52 -11.83 4.64 11.83
CA THR A 52 -11.98 5.98 11.24
C THR A 52 -11.21 6.14 9.93
N TYR A 53 -10.61 5.06 9.42
CA TYR A 53 -9.78 5.03 8.23
C TYR A 53 -10.34 4.04 7.21
N ASP A 54 -10.22 4.38 5.93
CA ASP A 54 -10.47 3.46 4.83
C ASP A 54 -9.16 2.78 4.42
N ALA A 55 -9.11 1.46 4.56
CA ALA A 55 -7.93 0.63 4.30
C ALA A 55 -7.68 0.40 2.80
N PHE A 56 -8.72 0.46 1.98
CA PHE A 56 -8.68 0.00 0.59
C PHE A 56 -8.82 1.14 -0.42
N SER A 57 -9.21 2.33 0.03
CA SER A 57 -9.37 3.50 -0.85
C SER A 57 -8.13 4.39 -0.82
N LEU A 58 -7.67 4.81 -2.00
CA LEU A 58 -6.54 5.72 -2.13
C LEU A 58 -6.89 7.17 -1.73
N GLY A 59 -8.06 7.67 -2.16
CA GLY A 59 -8.55 9.00 -1.80
C GLY A 59 -7.51 10.13 -1.95
N ARG A 60 -7.34 10.94 -0.90
CA ARG A 60 -6.37 12.06 -0.84
C ARG A 60 -4.93 11.61 -0.56
N ARG A 61 -4.68 10.33 -0.27
CA ARG A 61 -3.33 9.82 0.03
C ARG A 61 -2.38 9.99 -1.15
N ARG A 62 -2.91 9.95 -2.38
CA ARG A 62 -2.16 10.22 -3.61
C ARG A 62 -1.54 11.61 -3.66
N ASP A 63 -2.08 12.58 -2.93
CA ASP A 63 -1.59 13.96 -2.95
C ASP A 63 -0.19 14.07 -2.33
N ALA A 64 0.22 13.07 -1.54
CA ALA A 64 1.59 12.93 -1.05
C ALA A 64 2.63 12.86 -2.18
N LEU A 65 2.26 12.34 -3.36
CA LEU A 65 3.12 12.28 -4.54
C LEU A 65 3.10 13.59 -5.34
N LYS A 66 1.94 14.26 -5.42
CA LYS A 66 1.77 15.47 -6.23
C LYS A 66 2.44 16.70 -5.63
N ASN A 67 2.51 16.77 -4.31
CA ASN A 67 3.05 17.92 -3.61
C ASN A 67 4.57 17.83 -3.41
N SER A 68 5.33 17.66 -4.50
CA SER A 68 6.79 17.53 -4.49
C SER A 68 7.50 18.72 -3.81
N SER A 69 6.88 19.91 -3.82
CA SER A 69 7.39 21.15 -3.22
C SER A 69 7.02 21.36 -1.75
N ALA A 70 6.21 20.50 -1.13
CA ALA A 70 5.86 20.66 0.28
C ALA A 70 7.03 20.24 1.18
N ASN A 71 7.53 21.18 1.98
CA ASN A 71 8.58 20.97 2.97
C ASN A 71 8.30 19.76 3.88
N ALA A 72 9.37 19.16 4.39
CA ALA A 72 9.28 18.15 5.42
C ALA A 72 8.53 18.67 6.66
N LEU A 73 7.72 17.82 7.29
CA LEU A 73 6.98 18.17 8.49
C LEU A 73 7.96 18.59 9.62
N PRO A 74 7.88 19.83 10.13
CA PRO A 74 8.77 20.26 11.21
C PRO A 74 8.56 19.44 12.49
N ALA A 75 9.63 19.22 13.26
CA ALA A 75 9.58 18.41 14.48
C ALA A 75 8.54 18.91 15.49
N ASN A 76 8.46 20.22 15.75
CA ASN A 76 7.48 20.79 16.67
C ASN A 76 6.02 20.53 16.23
N VAL A 77 5.75 20.64 14.92
CA VAL A 77 4.42 20.35 14.38
C VAL A 77 4.10 18.86 14.50
N ALA A 78 5.08 17.99 14.24
CA ALA A 78 4.92 16.54 14.41
C ALA A 78 4.60 16.15 15.87
N GLU A 79 5.17 16.85 16.86
CA GLU A 79 4.90 16.58 18.27
C GLU A 79 3.51 17.05 18.72
N ASP A 80 3.04 18.16 18.15
CA ASP A 80 1.72 18.75 18.46
C ASP A 80 0.58 18.15 17.62
N GLU A 81 0.91 17.24 16.69
CA GLU A 81 -0.03 16.66 15.74
C GLU A 81 -1.01 15.70 16.45
N LYS A 82 -2.30 16.08 16.47
CA LYS A 82 -3.35 15.30 17.12
C LYS A 82 -4.09 14.37 16.16
N ALA A 83 -4.08 14.67 14.87
CA ALA A 83 -4.74 13.84 13.87
C ALA A 83 -3.96 12.55 13.64
N ALA A 84 -4.70 11.48 13.34
CA ALA A 84 -4.09 10.26 12.87
C ALA A 84 -3.73 10.40 11.38
N HIS A 85 -2.55 9.93 11.02
CA HIS A 85 -2.00 9.99 9.67
C HIS A 85 -1.72 8.59 9.14
N TYR A 86 -1.51 8.49 7.83
CA TYR A 86 -1.02 7.27 7.20
C TYR A 86 0.51 7.23 7.21
N LEU A 87 1.08 6.03 7.03
CA LEU A 87 2.51 5.78 7.20
C LEU A 87 3.39 6.54 6.20
N GLU A 88 2.86 6.92 5.03
CA GLU A 88 3.58 7.71 4.03
C GLU A 88 3.96 9.11 4.54
N VAL A 89 3.23 9.67 5.52
CA VAL A 89 3.50 11.00 6.06
C VAL A 89 4.82 11.07 6.83
N PRO A 90 5.06 10.25 7.88
CA PRO A 90 6.36 10.22 8.55
C PRO A 90 7.46 9.70 7.63
N PHE A 91 7.18 8.73 6.75
CA PHE A 91 8.16 8.24 5.78
C PHE A 91 8.65 9.37 4.85
N ARG A 92 7.73 10.10 4.21
CA ARG A 92 8.03 11.24 3.34
C ARG A 92 8.82 12.31 4.08
N SER A 93 8.33 12.70 5.25
CA SER A 93 8.90 13.82 6.02
C SER A 93 10.33 13.53 6.49
N PHE A 94 10.61 12.29 6.92
CA PHE A 94 11.96 11.89 7.31
C PHE A 94 12.91 11.86 6.10
N ASN A 95 12.52 11.16 5.04
CA ASN A 95 13.38 10.92 3.89
C ASN A 95 13.62 12.20 3.08
N LEU A 96 12.62 13.05 2.92
CA LEU A 96 12.78 14.35 2.24
C LEU A 96 13.82 15.21 2.96
N ALA A 97 13.69 15.37 4.28
CA ALA A 97 14.66 16.13 5.07
C ALA A 97 16.07 15.51 4.99
N LEU A 98 16.18 14.18 5.07
CA LEU A 98 17.46 13.48 4.98
C LEU A 98 18.14 13.72 3.64
N ILE A 99 17.40 13.59 2.54
CA ILE A 99 17.94 13.69 1.19
C ILE A 99 18.29 15.13 0.84
N ASP A 100 17.48 16.12 1.25
CA ASP A 100 17.81 17.52 1.04
C ASP A 100 19.10 17.91 1.77
N ASN A 101 19.25 17.51 3.04
CA ASN A 101 20.47 17.77 3.80
C ASN A 101 21.67 17.02 3.23
N ALA A 102 21.50 15.77 2.81
CA ALA A 102 22.54 14.97 2.18
C ALA A 102 23.00 15.59 0.85
N CYS A 103 22.06 16.06 0.02
CA CYS A 103 22.38 16.75 -1.22
C CYS A 103 23.18 18.04 -0.97
N PHE A 104 22.70 18.87 -0.05
CA PHE A 104 23.35 20.12 0.30
C PHE A 104 24.77 19.89 0.82
N GLU A 105 24.94 18.95 1.76
CA GLU A 105 26.27 18.62 2.29
C GLU A 105 27.18 18.06 1.19
N TYR A 106 26.67 17.17 0.34
CA TYR A 106 27.48 16.61 -0.73
C TYR A 106 27.96 17.67 -1.70
N THR A 107 27.10 18.61 -2.10
CA THR A 107 27.49 19.75 -2.95
C THR A 107 28.49 20.65 -2.22
N PHE A 108 28.32 20.89 -0.92
CA PHE A 108 29.28 21.67 -0.12
C PHE A 108 30.65 20.98 -0.06
N ILE A 109 30.72 19.72 0.34
CA ILE A 109 31.98 18.97 0.43
C ILE A 109 32.63 18.90 -0.96
N SER A 110 31.84 18.61 -2.00
CA SER A 110 32.35 18.54 -3.36
C SER A 110 32.93 19.87 -3.81
N SER A 111 32.23 20.99 -3.63
CA SER A 111 32.71 22.31 -4.05
C SER A 111 33.89 22.81 -3.23
N TYR A 112 33.86 22.62 -1.92
CA TYR A 112 34.91 23.09 -1.01
C TYR A 112 36.21 22.29 -1.14
N PHE A 113 36.13 20.97 -1.26
CA PHE A 113 37.30 20.09 -1.28
C PHE A 113 37.77 19.69 -2.68
N ALA A 114 36.96 19.87 -3.74
CA ALA A 114 37.36 19.53 -5.13
C ALA A 114 38.73 20.05 -5.58
N PRO A 115 39.18 21.26 -5.20
CA PRO A 115 40.50 21.74 -5.64
C PRO A 115 41.67 20.92 -5.08
N SER A 116 41.45 20.16 -4.01
CA SER A 116 42.50 19.47 -3.24
C SER A 116 42.31 17.96 -3.14
N GLN A 117 41.11 17.45 -3.43
CA GLN A 117 40.72 16.06 -3.17
C GLN A 117 40.04 15.47 -4.41
N ASN A 118 40.34 14.21 -4.70
CA ASN A 118 39.64 13.48 -5.75
C ASN A 118 38.22 13.06 -5.30
N PHE A 119 37.40 12.68 -6.27
CA PHE A 119 36.01 12.29 -6.06
C PHE A 119 35.83 11.13 -5.06
N HIS A 120 36.76 10.18 -5.05
CA HIS A 120 36.73 9.05 -4.11
C HIS A 120 36.98 9.48 -2.67
N ALA A 121 37.88 10.45 -2.43
CA ALA A 121 38.13 11.00 -1.11
C ALA A 121 36.95 11.84 -0.59
N ILE A 122 36.31 12.62 -1.48
CA ILE A 122 35.06 13.35 -1.20
C ILE A 122 33.96 12.36 -0.78
N SER A 123 33.77 11.28 -1.55
CA SER A 123 32.77 10.24 -1.25
C SER A 123 33.02 9.55 0.10
N ARG A 124 34.27 9.21 0.42
CA ARG A 124 34.63 8.64 1.73
C ARG A 124 34.35 9.61 2.88
N THR A 125 34.66 10.89 2.69
CA THR A 125 34.41 11.93 3.69
C THR A 125 32.90 12.08 3.93
N PHE A 126 32.11 12.17 2.87
CA PHE A 126 30.65 12.21 2.95
C PHE A 126 30.09 10.99 3.69
N ASN A 127 30.50 9.78 3.31
CA ASN A 127 30.02 8.55 3.95
C ASN A 127 30.38 8.52 5.44
N SER A 128 31.59 8.93 5.82
CA SER A 128 31.98 9.00 7.24
C SER A 128 31.10 9.93 8.09
N ILE A 129 30.46 10.92 7.46
CA ILE A 129 29.55 11.87 8.09
C ILE A 129 28.11 11.34 8.11
N PHE A 130 27.62 10.85 6.97
CA PHE A 130 26.20 10.56 6.75
C PHE A 130 25.79 9.11 6.95
N GLU A 131 26.71 8.13 6.87
CA GLU A 131 26.38 6.71 7.02
C GLU A 131 25.60 6.37 8.31
N PRO A 132 25.96 6.91 9.51
CA PRO A 132 25.16 6.69 10.71
C PRO A 132 23.75 7.27 10.61
N THR A 133 23.60 8.42 9.95
CA THR A 133 22.31 9.10 9.76
C THR A 133 21.43 8.34 8.76
N LEU A 134 22.03 7.82 7.68
CA LEU A 134 21.36 6.96 6.71
C LEU A 134 20.87 5.67 7.37
N ALA A 135 21.65 5.08 8.29
CA ALA A 135 21.21 3.94 9.08
C ALA A 135 19.98 4.24 9.96
N VAL A 136 19.87 5.46 10.52
CA VAL A 136 18.64 5.89 11.22
C VAL A 136 17.45 5.92 10.26
N GLY A 137 17.63 6.41 9.03
CA GLY A 137 16.56 6.41 8.01
C GLY A 137 16.09 5.02 7.61
N GLN A 138 17.01 4.06 7.50
CA GLN A 138 16.68 2.66 7.26
C GLN A 138 15.88 2.08 8.44
N ALA A 139 16.27 2.39 9.67
CA ALA A 139 15.56 1.95 10.88
C ALA A 139 14.14 2.53 10.95
N VAL A 140 13.95 3.81 10.59
CA VAL A 140 12.62 4.44 10.51
C VAL A 140 11.76 3.72 9.48
N THR A 141 12.27 3.54 8.26
CA THR A 141 11.55 2.84 7.19
C THR A 141 11.13 1.44 7.65
N LYS A 142 12.07 0.67 8.20
CA LYS A 142 11.79 -0.66 8.73
C LYS A 142 10.70 -0.64 9.78
N SER A 143 10.79 0.25 10.78
CA SER A 143 9.80 0.37 11.85
C SER A 143 8.39 0.71 11.34
N LEU A 144 8.28 1.49 10.27
CA LEU A 144 6.99 1.86 9.68
C LEU A 144 6.32 0.70 8.93
N VAL A 145 7.12 -0.13 8.26
CA VAL A 145 6.58 -1.17 7.34
C VAL A 145 6.49 -2.57 7.95
N ASP A 146 7.20 -2.86 9.03
CA ASP A 146 7.33 -4.22 9.57
C ASP A 146 6.00 -4.85 10.00
N SER A 147 5.12 -4.08 10.66
CA SER A 147 3.85 -4.58 11.20
C SER A 147 2.61 -4.20 10.38
N THR A 148 2.72 -3.28 9.43
CA THR A 148 1.56 -2.72 8.71
C THR A 148 1.06 -3.63 7.59
N THR A 149 -0.25 -3.71 7.41
CA THR A 149 -0.90 -4.37 6.25
C THR A 149 -1.40 -3.36 5.21
N ASP A 150 -0.95 -2.10 5.32
CA ASP A 150 -1.33 -1.04 4.40
C ASP A 150 -0.62 -1.17 3.04
N THR A 151 -1.23 -1.93 2.13
CA THR A 151 -0.73 -2.13 0.77
C THR A 151 -0.49 -0.80 0.03
N LEU A 152 -1.44 0.14 0.14
CA LEU A 152 -1.36 1.42 -0.56
C LEU A 152 -0.27 2.32 0.05
N GLY A 153 -0.14 2.33 1.38
CA GLY A 153 0.90 3.09 2.08
C GLY A 153 2.30 2.62 1.74
N ILE A 154 2.52 1.30 1.69
CA ILE A 154 3.81 0.74 1.27
C ILE A 154 4.12 1.12 -0.18
N LEU A 155 3.15 1.00 -1.09
CA LEU A 155 3.34 1.36 -2.49
C LEU A 155 3.59 2.87 -2.67
N LEU A 156 2.92 3.72 -1.90
CA LEU A 156 3.22 5.17 -1.84
C LEU A 156 4.66 5.43 -1.40
N CYS A 157 5.16 4.73 -0.38
CA CYS A 157 6.55 4.83 0.05
C CYS A 157 7.54 4.41 -1.06
N VAL A 158 7.20 3.39 -1.86
CA VAL A 158 8.00 3.00 -3.03
C VAL A 158 8.06 4.15 -4.03
N ARG A 159 6.91 4.75 -4.39
CA ARG A 159 6.86 5.88 -5.34
C ARG A 159 7.61 7.11 -4.82
N LEU A 160 7.50 7.41 -3.53
CA LEU A 160 8.29 8.46 -2.90
C LEU A 160 9.79 8.16 -2.97
N ASN A 161 10.22 6.92 -2.71
CA ASN A 161 11.62 6.52 -2.82
C ASN A 161 12.15 6.61 -4.26
N GLN A 162 11.32 6.31 -5.26
CA GLN A 162 11.65 6.52 -6.68
C GLN A 162 11.79 8.01 -7.01
N HIS A 163 10.89 8.86 -6.52
CA HIS A 163 11.01 10.31 -6.69
C HIS A 163 12.32 10.82 -6.09
N PHE A 164 12.65 10.39 -4.87
CA PHE A 164 13.91 10.70 -4.21
C PHE A 164 15.15 10.23 -5.01
N ALA A 165 15.09 9.05 -5.63
CA ALA A 165 16.14 8.57 -6.52
C ALA A 165 16.34 9.51 -7.72
N PHE A 166 15.24 9.93 -8.36
CA PHE A 166 15.27 10.87 -9.48
C PHE A 166 15.85 12.22 -9.06
N GLU A 167 15.51 12.72 -7.87
CA GLU A 167 16.07 13.97 -7.36
C GLU A 167 17.58 13.89 -7.09
N LEU A 168 18.06 12.78 -6.54
CA LEU A 168 19.49 12.53 -6.33
C LEU A 168 20.26 12.50 -7.66
N GLN A 169 19.69 11.85 -8.68
CA GLN A 169 20.25 11.85 -10.04
C GLN A 169 20.27 13.26 -10.64
N ARG A 170 19.16 14.01 -10.53
CA ARG A 170 19.06 15.41 -10.99
C ARG A 170 20.12 16.30 -10.32
N ARG A 171 20.36 16.10 -9.03
CA ARG A 171 21.35 16.84 -8.23
C ARG A 171 22.77 16.26 -8.31
N LYS A 172 22.97 15.15 -9.05
CA LYS A 172 24.26 14.46 -9.26
C LYS A 172 24.95 14.03 -7.96
N VAL A 173 24.18 13.43 -7.04
CA VAL A 173 24.67 12.94 -5.74
C VAL A 173 24.66 11.41 -5.69
N PRO A 174 25.72 10.72 -6.15
CA PRO A 174 25.73 9.26 -6.24
C PRO A 174 25.96 8.56 -4.90
N THR A 175 26.48 9.27 -3.89
CA THR A 175 26.83 8.68 -2.59
C THR A 175 25.62 8.19 -1.79
N VAL A 176 24.41 8.63 -2.13
CA VAL A 176 23.15 8.28 -1.44
C VAL A 176 22.37 7.20 -2.19
N GLU A 177 22.78 6.80 -3.40
CA GLU A 177 22.09 5.76 -4.19
C GLU A 177 21.98 4.41 -3.44
N GLY A 178 23.02 4.06 -2.68
CA GLY A 178 23.01 2.86 -1.83
C GLY A 178 21.89 2.88 -0.78
N TYR A 179 21.56 4.05 -0.24
CA TYR A 179 20.45 4.21 0.71
C TYR A 179 19.09 3.99 0.05
N ILE A 180 18.89 4.55 -1.16
CA ILE A 180 17.66 4.35 -1.95
C ILE A 180 17.45 2.86 -2.25
N ASN A 181 18.51 2.18 -2.68
CA ASN A 181 18.46 0.75 -3.00
C ASN A 181 18.16 -0.10 -1.76
N ALA A 182 18.83 0.17 -0.63
CA ALA A 182 18.54 -0.51 0.62
C ALA A 182 17.09 -0.27 1.09
N THR A 183 16.56 0.94 0.89
CA THR A 183 15.16 1.27 1.18
C THR A 183 14.20 0.46 0.29
N ASN A 184 14.49 0.32 -1.01
CA ASN A 184 13.74 -0.57 -1.90
C ASN A 184 13.76 -2.04 -1.45
N MET A 185 14.90 -2.52 -0.93
CA MET A 185 15.03 -3.88 -0.37
C MET A 185 14.22 -4.10 0.91
N LEU A 186 13.72 -3.05 1.56
CA LEU A 186 12.77 -3.15 2.67
C LEU A 186 11.32 -3.08 2.18
N LEU A 187 11.03 -2.20 1.23
CA LEU A 187 9.66 -1.91 0.77
C LEU A 187 9.07 -3.01 -0.12
N TRP A 188 9.81 -3.47 -1.13
CA TRP A 188 9.28 -4.42 -2.11
C TRP A 188 8.94 -5.79 -1.53
N PRO A 189 9.82 -6.44 -0.73
CA PRO A 189 9.47 -7.72 -0.11
C PRO A 189 8.25 -7.59 0.81
N ARG A 190 8.14 -6.45 1.51
CA ARG A 190 7.01 -6.20 2.40
C ARG A 190 5.70 -6.01 1.61
N PHE A 191 5.73 -5.27 0.51
CA PHE A 191 4.58 -5.13 -0.39
C PHE A 191 4.09 -6.49 -0.90
N GLN A 192 5.00 -7.35 -1.35
CA GLN A 192 4.66 -8.71 -1.79
C GLN A 192 4.03 -9.53 -0.67
N GLN A 193 4.61 -9.49 0.53
CA GLN A 193 4.07 -10.20 1.69
C GLN A 193 2.64 -9.77 2.03
N VAL A 194 2.34 -8.47 2.00
CA VAL A 194 1.00 -7.96 2.29
C VAL A 194 0.00 -8.38 1.19
N LEU A 195 0.38 -8.32 -0.09
CA LEU A 195 -0.47 -8.84 -1.17
C LEU A 195 -0.71 -10.35 -1.08
N ASP A 196 0.28 -11.12 -0.65
CA ASP A 196 0.12 -12.55 -0.36
C ASP A 196 -0.89 -12.80 0.77
N MET A 197 -0.92 -11.93 1.78
CA MET A 197 -1.94 -11.97 2.84
C MET A 197 -3.35 -11.72 2.28
N HIS A 198 -3.52 -10.75 1.37
CA HIS A 198 -4.80 -10.50 0.70
C HIS A 198 -5.24 -11.71 -0.15
N CYS A 199 -4.33 -12.29 -0.95
CA CYS A 199 -4.61 -13.49 -1.75
C CYS A 199 -5.00 -14.68 -0.86
N THR A 200 -4.23 -14.95 0.19
CA THR A 200 -4.50 -16.05 1.14
C THR A 200 -5.84 -15.86 1.85
N SER A 201 -6.17 -14.62 2.21
CA SER A 201 -7.46 -14.27 2.81
C SER A 201 -8.62 -14.56 1.84
N LEU A 202 -8.50 -14.15 0.57
CA LEU A 202 -9.49 -14.46 -0.47
C LEU A 202 -9.64 -15.97 -0.71
N GLN A 203 -8.54 -16.73 -0.73
CA GLN A 203 -8.56 -18.19 -0.86
C GLN A 203 -9.30 -18.86 0.30
N LYS A 204 -9.07 -18.40 1.54
CA LYS A 204 -9.76 -18.92 2.73
C LYS A 204 -11.26 -18.69 2.65
N VAL A 205 -11.69 -17.47 2.32
CA VAL A 205 -13.11 -17.15 2.11
C VAL A 205 -13.69 -18.01 1.01
N THR A 206 -13.01 -18.09 -0.13
CA THR A 206 -13.43 -18.92 -1.26
C THR A 206 -13.62 -20.36 -0.83
N THR A 207 -12.68 -20.93 -0.09
CA THR A 207 -12.76 -22.32 0.39
C THR A 207 -13.93 -22.53 1.36
N SER A 208 -14.20 -21.56 2.24
CA SER A 208 -15.30 -21.59 3.22
C SER A 208 -16.70 -21.49 2.60
N LEU A 209 -16.82 -20.99 1.37
CA LEU A 209 -18.12 -20.92 0.70
C LEU A 209 -18.72 -22.32 0.55
N PRO A 210 -20.00 -22.52 0.93
CA PRO A 210 -20.66 -23.80 0.80
C PRO A 210 -20.61 -24.26 -0.66
N GLY A 211 -19.96 -25.39 -0.89
CA GLY A 211 -20.07 -26.10 -2.16
C GLY A 211 -21.52 -26.51 -2.39
N ARG A 212 -21.91 -26.64 -3.67
CA ARG A 212 -23.23 -27.07 -4.18
C ARG A 212 -24.05 -27.82 -3.10
N PRO A 213 -25.26 -27.35 -2.74
CA PRO A 213 -26.04 -28.03 -1.72
C PRO A 213 -26.24 -29.49 -2.11
N SER A 214 -25.79 -30.41 -1.25
CA SER A 214 -26.21 -31.80 -1.36
C SER A 214 -27.74 -31.84 -1.19
N THR A 215 -28.40 -32.75 -1.90
CA THR A 215 -29.86 -32.86 -1.93
C THR A 215 -30.51 -33.01 -0.54
N GLY A 216 -29.75 -33.35 0.50
CA GLY A 216 -30.20 -33.38 1.89
C GLY A 216 -29.99 -32.09 2.71
N ALA A 217 -29.07 -31.20 2.32
CA ALA A 217 -28.78 -29.96 3.07
C ALA A 217 -29.71 -28.79 2.71
N ALA A 218 -30.38 -28.86 1.55
CA ALA A 218 -31.33 -27.84 1.10
C ALA A 218 -32.64 -27.81 1.92
N LEU A 219 -32.97 -28.90 2.61
CA LEU A 219 -34.21 -29.02 3.39
C LEU A 219 -34.08 -28.48 4.82
N LEU A 220 -32.85 -28.33 5.33
CA LEU A 220 -32.56 -27.87 6.70
C LEU A 220 -32.09 -26.40 6.75
N SER A 221 -31.78 -25.78 5.61
CA SER A 221 -31.29 -24.39 5.53
C SER A 221 -32.36 -23.36 5.21
N SER A 222 -33.66 -23.72 5.29
CA SER A 222 -34.78 -22.82 5.00
C SER A 222 -34.92 -21.61 5.95
N GLY A 223 -34.00 -21.44 6.91
CA GLY A 223 -34.01 -20.38 7.92
C GLY A 223 -33.04 -19.20 7.74
N THR A 224 -32.11 -19.23 6.77
CA THR A 224 -31.22 -18.07 6.50
C THR A 224 -31.07 -17.84 5.01
N SER A 225 -32.20 -17.60 4.35
CA SER A 225 -32.27 -17.04 3.02
C SER A 225 -31.55 -15.68 2.96
N ASN A 226 -30.25 -15.69 2.66
CA ASN A 226 -29.74 -14.69 1.73
C ASN A 226 -30.46 -14.96 0.43
N ALA A 227 -31.66 -14.37 0.24
CA ALA A 227 -32.27 -14.27 -1.06
C ALA A 227 -31.16 -13.81 -2.01
N ALA A 228 -30.75 -14.68 -2.95
CA ALA A 228 -29.53 -14.53 -3.73
C ALA A 228 -29.58 -13.23 -4.52
N SER A 229 -29.13 -12.15 -3.88
CA SER A 229 -29.16 -10.81 -4.43
C SER A 229 -28.20 -10.79 -5.59
N THR A 230 -28.66 -10.29 -6.73
CA THR A 230 -27.79 -10.03 -7.87
C THR A 230 -26.92 -8.79 -7.64
N ALA A 231 -27.06 -8.08 -6.52
CA ALA A 231 -26.28 -6.90 -6.21
C ALA A 231 -24.79 -7.24 -6.05
N PRO A 232 -23.89 -6.30 -6.36
CA PRO A 232 -22.47 -6.47 -6.11
C PRO A 232 -22.17 -6.72 -4.64
N THR A 233 -21.18 -7.58 -4.36
CA THR A 233 -20.80 -7.89 -2.98
C THR A 233 -19.97 -6.78 -2.35
N ALA A 234 -20.02 -6.64 -1.03
CA ALA A 234 -19.13 -5.70 -0.32
C ALA A 234 -17.64 -6.02 -0.56
N LEU A 235 -17.30 -7.31 -0.77
CA LEU A 235 -15.94 -7.73 -1.12
C LEU A 235 -15.51 -7.20 -2.48
N THR A 236 -16.42 -7.19 -3.46
CA THR A 236 -16.19 -6.62 -4.79
C THR A 236 -15.82 -5.15 -4.72
N GLN A 237 -16.53 -4.37 -3.90
CA GLN A 237 -16.21 -2.95 -3.72
C GLN A 237 -14.82 -2.76 -3.09
N LYS A 238 -14.48 -3.52 -2.03
CA LYS A 238 -13.16 -3.46 -1.40
C LYS A 238 -12.03 -3.86 -2.36
N PHE A 239 -12.23 -4.95 -3.11
CA PHE A 239 -11.28 -5.42 -4.12
C PHE A 239 -11.07 -4.38 -5.21
N ALA A 240 -12.16 -3.81 -5.75
CA ALA A 240 -12.10 -2.81 -6.80
C ALA A 240 -11.39 -1.53 -6.33
N ASN A 241 -11.67 -1.05 -5.11
CA ASN A 241 -10.99 0.12 -4.54
C ASN A 241 -9.49 -0.13 -4.35
N LEU A 242 -9.11 -1.29 -3.80
CA LEU A 242 -7.70 -1.64 -3.60
C LEU A 242 -6.97 -1.74 -4.96
N LEU A 243 -7.59 -2.43 -5.92
CA LEU A 243 -7.05 -2.59 -7.27
C LEU A 243 -6.89 -1.22 -7.95
N GLN A 244 -7.92 -0.36 -7.88
CA GLN A 244 -7.87 1.01 -8.39
C GLN A 244 -6.71 1.79 -7.79
N GLY A 245 -6.52 1.72 -6.47
CA GLY A 245 -5.41 2.40 -5.81
C GLY A 245 -4.04 1.91 -6.28
N ILE A 246 -3.85 0.59 -6.41
CA ILE A 246 -2.60 0.01 -6.91
C ILE A 246 -2.32 0.44 -8.36
N LEU A 247 -3.34 0.41 -9.22
CA LEU A 247 -3.19 0.75 -10.63
C LEU A 247 -2.90 2.24 -10.83
N VAL A 248 -3.62 3.13 -10.13
CA VAL A 248 -3.35 4.58 -10.16
C VAL A 248 -1.93 4.89 -9.69
N LEU A 249 -1.44 4.19 -8.66
CA LEU A 249 -0.07 4.35 -8.20
C LEU A 249 0.95 3.73 -9.15
N SER A 250 0.53 2.99 -10.17
CA SER A 250 1.42 2.29 -11.11
C SER A 250 1.29 2.78 -12.55
N SER A 251 0.61 3.91 -12.77
CA SER A 251 0.44 4.51 -14.10
C SER A 251 1.77 4.91 -14.76
N GLU A 252 2.73 5.35 -13.94
CA GLU A 252 4.09 5.76 -14.34
C GLU A 252 5.16 4.71 -14.00
N ALA A 253 4.73 3.50 -13.60
CA ALA A 253 5.65 2.44 -13.20
C ALA A 253 6.42 1.86 -14.40
N GLY A 254 7.65 1.41 -14.14
CA GLY A 254 8.41 0.63 -15.13
C GLY A 254 7.85 -0.79 -15.28
N ASP A 255 8.06 -1.40 -16.46
CA ASP A 255 7.62 -2.76 -16.78
C ASP A 255 8.29 -3.84 -15.88
N ASP A 256 9.45 -3.54 -15.27
CA ASP A 256 10.24 -4.47 -14.46
C ASP A 256 9.76 -4.63 -13.00
N GLU A 257 8.73 -3.89 -12.59
CA GLU A 257 8.25 -3.91 -11.21
C GLU A 257 7.37 -5.15 -10.90
N PRO A 258 7.42 -5.69 -9.68
CA PRO A 258 6.65 -6.89 -9.31
C PRO A 258 5.13 -6.65 -9.18
N VAL A 259 4.67 -5.42 -9.43
CA VAL A 259 3.27 -5.02 -9.25
C VAL A 259 2.35 -5.75 -10.22
N SER A 260 2.74 -5.88 -11.49
CA SER A 260 1.93 -6.53 -12.53
C SER A 260 1.61 -7.99 -12.18
N VAL A 261 2.62 -8.74 -11.76
CA VAL A 261 2.50 -10.14 -11.30
C VAL A 261 1.61 -10.23 -10.07
N SER A 262 1.78 -9.31 -9.12
CA SER A 262 1.03 -9.34 -7.86
C SER A 262 -0.46 -8.99 -8.08
N VAL A 263 -0.75 -8.03 -8.97
CA VAL A 263 -2.11 -7.69 -9.41
C VAL A 263 -2.76 -8.86 -10.15
N ALA A 264 -2.04 -9.52 -11.06
CA ALA A 264 -2.56 -10.69 -11.79
C ALA A 264 -2.95 -11.85 -10.86
N ARG A 265 -2.17 -12.07 -9.79
CA ARG A 265 -2.48 -13.06 -8.74
C ARG A 265 -3.74 -12.67 -7.97
N LEU A 266 -3.79 -11.44 -7.44
CA LEU A 266 -4.93 -10.94 -6.69
C LEU A 266 -6.24 -11.01 -7.50
N ARG A 267 -6.17 -10.64 -8.79
CA ARG A 267 -7.28 -10.75 -9.73
C ARG A 267 -7.75 -12.19 -9.90
N SER A 268 -6.83 -13.12 -10.12
CA SER A 268 -7.16 -14.54 -10.32
C SER A 268 -7.89 -15.13 -9.10
N GLU A 269 -7.47 -14.76 -7.88
CA GLU A 269 -8.15 -15.19 -6.66
C GLU A 269 -9.55 -14.59 -6.52
N TYR A 270 -9.73 -13.33 -6.90
CA TYR A 270 -11.04 -12.69 -6.89
C TYR A 270 -12.00 -13.30 -7.93
N GLU A 271 -11.52 -13.60 -9.14
CA GLU A 271 -12.31 -14.30 -10.17
C GLU A 271 -12.72 -15.71 -9.69
N ALA A 272 -11.82 -16.44 -9.04
CA ALA A 272 -12.10 -17.74 -8.45
C ALA A 272 -13.16 -17.65 -7.33
N TYR A 273 -13.06 -16.63 -6.47
CA TYR A 273 -14.05 -16.33 -5.44
C TYR A 273 -15.44 -16.11 -6.04
N LEU A 274 -15.58 -15.18 -7.00
CA LEU A 274 -16.87 -14.87 -7.62
C LEU A 274 -17.45 -16.09 -8.34
N THR A 275 -16.60 -16.84 -9.04
CA THR A 275 -17.02 -18.06 -9.74
C THR A 275 -17.57 -19.08 -8.76
N LYS A 276 -16.90 -19.32 -7.62
CA LYS A 276 -17.40 -20.26 -6.62
C LYS A 276 -18.66 -19.75 -5.92
N LEU A 277 -18.74 -18.47 -5.61
CA LEU A 277 -19.93 -17.86 -5.00
C LEU A 277 -21.15 -17.96 -5.92
N SER A 278 -20.97 -17.72 -7.22
CA SER A 278 -22.05 -17.80 -8.22
C SER A 278 -22.64 -19.23 -8.34
N LYS A 279 -21.87 -20.28 -8.06
CA LYS A 279 -22.37 -21.68 -8.05
C LYS A 279 -23.39 -21.96 -6.93
N GLY A 280 -23.47 -21.09 -5.92
CA GLY A 280 -24.52 -21.14 -4.90
C GLY A 280 -25.89 -20.66 -5.40
N ILE A 281 -25.93 -19.98 -6.55
CA ILE A 281 -27.16 -19.48 -7.17
C ILE A 281 -27.71 -20.57 -8.10
N GLY A 282 -28.88 -21.13 -7.77
CA GLY A 282 -29.49 -22.23 -8.54
C GLY A 282 -30.07 -21.81 -9.90
N ASP A 283 -30.44 -20.54 -10.06
CA ASP A 283 -31.00 -19.99 -11.30
C ASP A 283 -29.89 -19.41 -12.19
N ALA A 284 -29.71 -19.98 -13.38
CA ALA A 284 -28.68 -19.60 -14.33
C ALA A 284 -28.76 -18.13 -14.74
N ARG A 285 -29.96 -17.60 -14.97
CA ARG A 285 -30.13 -16.20 -15.40
C ARG A 285 -29.77 -15.23 -14.27
N LYS A 286 -30.11 -15.58 -13.02
CA LYS A 286 -29.71 -14.79 -11.85
C LYS A 286 -28.21 -14.89 -11.58
N LYS A 287 -27.61 -16.06 -11.86
CA LYS A 287 -26.16 -16.27 -11.75
C LYS A 287 -25.39 -15.37 -12.70
N ASP A 288 -25.77 -15.35 -13.98
CA ASP A 288 -25.10 -14.53 -15.00
C ASP A 288 -25.27 -13.04 -14.67
N ARG A 289 -26.48 -12.61 -14.31
CA ARG A 289 -26.74 -11.23 -13.86
C ARG A 289 -25.94 -10.85 -12.61
N PHE A 290 -25.77 -11.77 -11.65
CA PHE A 290 -24.92 -11.53 -10.47
C PHE A 290 -23.47 -11.30 -10.88
N LEU A 291 -22.92 -12.13 -11.77
CA LEU A 291 -21.55 -11.96 -12.26
C LEU A 291 -21.39 -10.65 -13.04
N CYS A 292 -22.29 -10.36 -13.98
CA CYS A 292 -22.29 -9.13 -14.76
C CYS A 292 -22.32 -7.89 -13.84
N ASN A 293 -23.21 -7.84 -12.83
CA ASN A 293 -23.27 -6.72 -11.90
C ASN A 293 -21.98 -6.52 -11.09
N ASN A 294 -21.34 -7.61 -10.63
CA ASN A 294 -20.08 -7.50 -9.88
C ASN A 294 -18.94 -7.02 -10.78
N TYR A 295 -18.82 -7.52 -12.00
CA TYR A 295 -17.81 -7.04 -12.95
C TYR A 295 -18.08 -5.61 -13.41
N SER A 296 -19.34 -5.24 -13.62
CA SER A 296 -19.76 -3.87 -13.94
C SER A 296 -19.36 -2.87 -12.85
N LEU A 297 -19.50 -3.24 -11.56
CA LEU A 297 -19.00 -2.41 -10.46
C LEU A 297 -17.47 -2.24 -10.51
N VAL A 298 -16.72 -3.31 -10.79
CA VAL A 298 -15.26 -3.23 -10.95
C VAL A 298 -14.90 -2.30 -12.11
N CYS A 299 -15.51 -2.46 -13.29
CA CYS A 299 -15.30 -1.58 -14.43
C CYS A 299 -15.61 -0.11 -14.09
N THR A 300 -16.72 0.14 -13.37
CA THR A 300 -17.12 1.50 -12.97
C THR A 300 -16.07 2.16 -12.08
N ILE A 301 -15.54 1.45 -11.10
CA ILE A 301 -14.51 1.97 -10.19
C ILE A 301 -13.17 2.15 -10.93
N LEU A 302 -12.88 1.29 -11.90
CA LEU A 302 -11.65 1.36 -12.70
C LEU A 302 -11.73 2.34 -13.88
N ALA A 303 -12.89 2.95 -14.15
CA ALA A 303 -13.13 3.72 -15.39
C ALA A 303 -12.06 4.79 -15.65
N ASP A 304 -11.64 5.51 -14.62
CA ASP A 304 -10.69 6.64 -14.73
C ASP A 304 -9.22 6.25 -14.50
N VAL A 305 -8.89 4.95 -14.48
CA VAL A 305 -7.52 4.49 -14.23
C VAL A 305 -6.66 4.60 -15.49
N GLU A 306 -5.54 5.32 -15.41
CA GLU A 306 -4.61 5.48 -16.53
C GLU A 306 -3.43 4.48 -16.47
N GLY A 307 -2.71 4.35 -17.59
CA GLY A 307 -1.52 3.53 -17.71
C GLY A 307 -1.78 2.13 -18.28
N LYS A 308 -0.71 1.54 -18.85
CA LYS A 308 -0.75 0.25 -19.55
C LYS A 308 -1.38 -0.87 -18.73
N LEU A 309 -0.93 -1.04 -17.48
CA LEU A 309 -1.49 -2.06 -16.57
C LEU A 309 -2.96 -1.79 -16.23
N GLY A 310 -3.36 -0.51 -16.13
CA GLY A 310 -4.74 -0.11 -15.90
C GLY A 310 -5.65 -0.47 -17.08
N GLU A 311 -5.22 -0.17 -18.29
CA GLU A 311 -5.90 -0.54 -19.54
C GLU A 311 -6.08 -2.05 -19.67
N GLU A 312 -5.02 -2.83 -19.47
CA GLU A 312 -5.06 -4.29 -19.52
C GLU A 312 -6.07 -4.88 -18.51
N MET A 313 -6.14 -4.33 -17.30
CA MET A 313 -7.09 -4.79 -16.28
C MET A 313 -8.53 -4.41 -16.62
N ARG A 314 -8.76 -3.18 -17.13
CA ARG A 314 -10.09 -2.74 -17.58
C ARG A 314 -10.62 -3.63 -18.70
N GLU A 315 -9.84 -3.80 -19.76
CA GLU A 315 -10.25 -4.59 -20.93
C GLU A 315 -10.64 -6.02 -20.53
N ARG A 316 -9.90 -6.62 -19.58
CA ARG A 316 -10.25 -7.96 -19.07
C ARG A 316 -11.58 -7.97 -18.33
N PHE A 317 -11.82 -7.03 -17.42
CA PHE A 317 -13.07 -7.01 -16.67
C PHE A 317 -14.27 -6.65 -17.55
N GLU A 318 -14.07 -5.84 -18.60
CA GLU A 318 -15.08 -5.57 -19.63
C GLU A 318 -15.41 -6.83 -20.42
N LYS A 319 -14.41 -7.56 -20.93
CA LYS A 319 -14.61 -8.87 -21.58
C LYS A 319 -15.35 -9.86 -20.68
N LEU A 320 -15.05 -9.89 -19.39
CA LEU A 320 -15.76 -10.73 -18.43
C LEU A 320 -17.20 -10.28 -18.24
N ARG A 321 -17.46 -8.97 -18.05
CA ARG A 321 -18.81 -8.42 -17.94
C ARG A 321 -19.64 -8.78 -19.17
N ASP A 322 -19.12 -8.52 -20.37
CA ASP A 322 -19.82 -8.71 -21.64
C ASP A 322 -20.08 -10.19 -21.95
N SER A 323 -19.32 -11.12 -21.34
CA SER A 323 -19.59 -12.56 -21.46
C SER A 323 -20.80 -13.05 -20.66
N PHE A 324 -21.34 -12.22 -19.76
CA PHE A 324 -22.48 -12.54 -18.89
C PHE A 324 -23.67 -11.57 -19.05
N ASP A 325 -23.58 -10.59 -19.95
CA ASP A 325 -24.67 -9.65 -20.30
C ASP A 325 -25.59 -10.27 -21.38
#